data_AF-H0I0G7-F1
#
_entry.id   AF-H0I0G7-F1
#
_cell.length_a   1.000
_cell.length_b   1.000
_cell.length_c   1.000
_cell.angle_alpha   90.00
_cell.angle_beta   90.00
_cell.angle_gamma   90.00
#
_symmetry.space_group_name_H-M   'P 1'
#
loop_
_entity.id
_entity.type
_entity.pdbx_description
1 polymer ?
#
loop_
_entity_poly.entity_id
_entity_poly.type
_entity_poly.pdbx_seq_one_letter_code
_entity_poly.pdbx_strand_id
1 'polypeptide(L)'
;MSRNQDGTYTLGSFSSEKDESIFDYLVSAFIPRSAFDGDKLFEDFCVVLKSRSLIKREEMDTLKTLRNAITLHVAAIMHNSVIIVNKHVSITLRVSLSKDEGVTVMAAAPTREPPKKVTFWASPMYVVTGRLEELCSNALLAAGKLDAAELEIGPDNKLTII
;
A
#
# COMPACT_ATOMS: atom_id res chain seq x y z
N MET A 1 27.90 -16.83 -7.30
CA MET A 1 26.51 -16.49 -7.70
C MET A 1 25.92 -17.70 -8.39
N SER A 2 24.92 -18.35 -7.79
CA SER A 2 24.13 -19.39 -8.44
C SER A 2 22.95 -18.75 -9.17
N ARG A 3 22.56 -19.31 -10.31
CA ARG A 3 21.37 -18.87 -11.05
C ARG A 3 20.19 -19.71 -10.59
N ASN A 4 19.11 -19.06 -10.20
CA ASN A 4 17.85 -19.70 -9.82
C ASN A 4 17.13 -20.23 -11.06
N GLN A 5 16.17 -21.14 -10.87
CA GLN A 5 15.40 -21.76 -11.96
C GLN A 5 14.49 -20.75 -12.70
N ASP A 6 14.11 -19.66 -12.04
CA ASP A 6 13.34 -18.55 -12.62
C ASP A 6 14.20 -17.55 -13.41
N GLY A 7 15.51 -17.82 -13.55
CA GLY A 7 16.44 -16.97 -14.27
C GLY A 7 17.03 -15.82 -13.43
N THR A 8 16.58 -15.64 -12.18
CA THR A 8 17.18 -14.71 -11.22
C THR A 8 18.50 -15.26 -10.67
N TYR A 9 19.26 -14.45 -9.93
CA TYR A 9 20.49 -14.90 -9.27
C TYR A 9 20.28 -14.96 -7.77
N THR A 10 20.75 -16.03 -7.14
CA THR A 10 20.87 -16.06 -5.69
C THR A 10 21.94 -15.05 -5.29
N LEU A 11 21.51 -14.03 -4.54
CA LEU A 11 22.43 -13.17 -3.79
C LEU A 11 23.34 -14.10 -2.98
N GLY A 12 24.66 -13.97 -3.16
CA GLY A 12 25.59 -14.66 -2.28
C GLY A 12 25.31 -14.22 -0.84
N SER A 13 25.53 -15.11 0.13
CA SER A 13 25.43 -14.75 1.55
C SER A 13 26.15 -13.42 1.78
N PHE A 14 25.44 -12.39 2.24
CA PHE A 14 26.02 -11.12 2.67
C PHE A 14 27.06 -11.46 3.75
N SER A 15 28.32 -11.48 3.35
CA SER A 15 29.38 -12.05 4.19
C SER A 15 30.00 -11.02 5.12
N SER A 16 29.68 -9.74 4.93
CA SER A 16 30.19 -8.64 5.73
C SER A 16 29.09 -7.64 6.08
N GLU A 17 29.15 -7.05 7.28
CA GLU A 17 28.28 -5.94 7.72
C GLU A 17 28.34 -4.73 6.75
N LYS A 18 29.42 -4.65 5.96
CA LYS A 18 29.60 -3.66 4.91
C LYS A 18 28.69 -3.90 3.71
N ASP A 19 28.43 -5.16 3.35
CA ASP A 19 27.52 -5.49 2.24
C ASP A 19 26.06 -5.24 2.64
N GLU A 20 25.67 -5.56 3.88
CA GLU A 20 24.36 -5.23 4.44
C GLU A 20 24.13 -3.71 4.43
N SER A 21 25.08 -2.92 4.93
CA SER A 21 24.94 -1.45 4.95
C SER A 21 24.92 -0.80 3.56
N ILE A 22 25.64 -1.36 2.58
CA ILE A 22 25.53 -0.91 1.19
C ILE A 22 24.16 -1.28 0.62
N PHE A 23 23.65 -2.47 0.92
CA PHE A 23 22.33 -2.90 0.44
C PHE A 23 21.23 -2.06 1.06
N ASP A 24 21.25 -1.82 2.37
CA ASP A 24 20.34 -0.91 3.07
C ASP A 24 20.42 0.50 2.48
N TYR A 25 21.63 1.00 2.20
CA TYR A 25 21.81 2.29 1.53
C TYR A 25 21.18 2.30 0.14
N LEU A 26 21.47 1.31 -0.71
CA LEU A 26 20.93 1.21 -2.06
C LEU A 26 19.40 1.12 -2.03
N VAL A 27 18.84 0.30 -1.15
CA VAL A 27 17.39 0.12 -0.97
C VAL A 27 16.75 1.39 -0.44
N SER A 28 17.39 2.10 0.50
CA SER A 28 16.92 3.40 0.97
C SER A 28 17.01 4.49 -0.10
N ALA A 29 17.94 4.36 -1.05
CA ALA A 29 18.11 5.25 -2.19
C ALA A 29 17.14 4.93 -3.34
N PHE A 30 16.66 3.68 -3.43
CA PHE A 30 15.52 3.35 -4.28
C PHE A 30 14.27 3.91 -3.61
N ILE A 31 13.62 4.89 -4.26
CA ILE A 31 12.30 5.35 -3.84
C ILE A 31 11.31 4.31 -4.37
N PRO A 32 10.77 3.40 -3.53
CA PRO A 32 9.77 2.47 -4.00
C PRO A 32 8.55 3.28 -4.42
N ARG A 33 8.23 3.24 -5.72
CA ARG A 33 6.97 3.79 -6.20
C ARG A 33 5.87 2.81 -5.88
N SER A 34 4.78 3.30 -5.30
CA SER A 34 3.56 2.51 -5.12
C SER A 34 3.15 1.88 -6.44
N ALA A 35 2.78 0.60 -6.41
CA ALA A 35 2.31 -0.10 -7.61
C ALA A 35 1.04 0.56 -8.18
N PHE A 36 0.19 1.10 -7.30
CA PHE A 36 -1.04 1.79 -7.63
C PHE A 36 -1.13 3.12 -6.88
N ASP A 37 -1.84 4.07 -7.48
CA ASP A 37 -2.05 5.41 -6.93
C ASP A 37 -3.53 5.77 -6.99
N GLY A 38 -4.02 6.44 -5.94
CA GLY A 38 -5.43 6.80 -5.80
C GLY A 38 -5.94 7.74 -6.89
N ASP A 39 -5.13 8.69 -7.36
CA ASP A 39 -5.53 9.56 -8.47
C ASP A 39 -5.73 8.75 -9.73
N LYS A 40 -4.76 7.91 -10.06
CA LYS A 40 -4.83 7.10 -11.27
C LYS A 40 -6.04 6.15 -11.25
N LEU A 41 -6.30 5.54 -10.09
CA LEU A 41 -7.47 4.68 -9.90
C LEU A 41 -8.78 5.45 -10.10
N PHE A 42 -8.90 6.66 -9.54
CA PHE A 42 -10.10 7.48 -9.68
C PHE A 42 -10.32 7.93 -11.14
N GLU A 43 -9.25 8.31 -11.84
CA GLU A 43 -9.30 8.63 -13.27
C GLU A 43 -9.83 7.45 -14.09
N ASP A 44 -9.26 6.26 -13.88
CA ASP A 44 -9.66 5.05 -14.59
C ASP A 44 -11.11 4.66 -14.26
N PHE A 45 -11.52 4.81 -12.99
CA PHE A 45 -12.91 4.64 -12.57
C PHE A 45 -13.86 5.59 -13.31
N CYS A 46 -13.51 6.87 -13.42
CA CYS A 46 -14.30 7.85 -14.16
C CYS A 46 -14.39 7.51 -15.66
N VAL A 47 -13.30 7.03 -16.27
CA VAL A 47 -13.29 6.59 -17.67
C VAL A 47 -14.26 5.42 -17.87
N VAL A 48 -14.23 4.43 -16.97
CA VAL A 48 -15.13 3.27 -17.03
C VAL A 48 -16.59 3.70 -16.89
N LEU A 49 -16.92 4.55 -15.92
CA LEU A 49 -18.30 5.03 -15.73
C LEU A 49 -18.82 5.79 -16.96
N LYS A 50 -18.00 6.65 -17.57
CA LYS A 50 -18.34 7.36 -18.81
C LYS A 50 -18.55 6.41 -19.98
N SER A 51 -17.65 5.43 -20.15
CA SER A 51 -17.72 4.46 -21.25
C SER A 51 -18.99 3.60 -21.20
N ARG A 52 -19.56 3.42 -20.00
CA ARG A 52 -20.79 2.66 -19.75
C ARG A 52 -22.04 3.55 -19.63
N SER A 53 -21.93 4.85 -19.88
CA SER A 53 -23.02 5.82 -19.72
C SER A 53 -23.65 5.82 -18.32
N LEU A 54 -22.88 5.45 -17.29
CA LEU A 54 -23.32 5.43 -15.88
C LEU A 54 -23.18 6.81 -15.22
N ILE A 55 -22.46 7.73 -15.86
CA ILE A 55 -22.32 9.11 -15.42
C ILE A 55 -22.37 10.06 -16.61
N LYS A 56 -23.05 11.19 -16.44
CA LYS A 56 -23.10 12.28 -17.40
C LYS A 56 -21.95 13.26 -17.15
N ARG A 57 -21.62 14.05 -18.18
CA ARG A 57 -20.59 15.09 -18.08
C ARG A 57 -20.86 16.09 -16.94
N GLU A 58 -22.13 16.43 -16.73
CA GLU A 58 -22.58 17.39 -15.71
C GLU A 58 -22.40 16.86 -14.27
N GLU A 59 -22.38 15.54 -14.09
CA GLU A 59 -22.27 14.89 -12.77
C GLU A 59 -20.79 14.70 -12.35
N MET A 60 -19.84 15.01 -13.24
CA MET A 60 -18.42 14.80 -12.99
C MET A 60 -17.88 15.60 -11.82
N ASP A 61 -18.35 16.84 -11.64
CA ASP A 61 -17.87 17.67 -10.54
C ASP A 61 -18.39 17.18 -9.19
N THR A 62 -19.62 16.66 -9.16
CA THR A 62 -20.15 15.93 -7.99
C THR A 62 -19.35 14.66 -7.72
N LEU A 63 -18.99 13.88 -8.76
CA LEU A 63 -18.20 12.67 -8.55
C LEU A 63 -16.81 12.96 -8.00
N LYS A 64 -16.17 14.07 -8.41
CA LYS A 64 -14.87 14.49 -7.88
C LYS A 64 -14.89 14.74 -6.37
N THR A 65 -16.02 15.18 -5.80
CA THR A 65 -16.11 15.37 -4.34
C THR A 65 -16.07 14.04 -3.58
N LEU A 66 -16.41 12.93 -4.25
CA LEU A 66 -16.34 11.57 -3.72
C LEU A 66 -15.00 10.88 -3.98
N ARG A 67 -14.04 11.55 -4.63
CA ARG A 67 -12.72 10.98 -4.95
C ARG A 67 -12.10 10.30 -3.73
N ASN A 68 -11.99 11.03 -2.62
CA ASN A 68 -11.34 10.52 -1.41
C ASN A 68 -12.07 9.29 -0.85
N ALA A 69 -13.40 9.31 -0.80
CA ALA A 69 -14.20 8.18 -0.33
C ALA A 69 -13.92 6.93 -1.17
N ILE A 70 -13.92 7.07 -2.50
CA ILE A 70 -13.67 5.97 -3.44
C ILE A 70 -12.25 5.44 -3.28
N THR A 71 -11.24 6.31 -3.25
CA THR A 71 -9.85 5.90 -3.14
C THR A 71 -9.53 5.26 -1.79
N LEU A 72 -10.11 5.79 -0.70
CA LEU A 72 -9.94 5.23 0.65
C LEU A 72 -10.68 3.90 0.78
N HIS A 73 -11.83 3.73 0.12
CA HIS A 73 -12.55 2.45 0.13
C HIS A 73 -11.69 1.31 -0.41
N VAL A 74 -10.90 1.58 -1.45
CA VAL A 74 -9.91 0.61 -1.95
C VAL A 74 -8.86 0.29 -0.90
N ALA A 75 -8.32 1.29 -0.18
CA ALA A 75 -7.36 1.05 0.89
C ALA A 75 -7.98 0.21 2.03
N ALA A 76 -9.24 0.46 2.38
CA ALA A 76 -9.99 -0.32 3.36
C ALA A 76 -10.15 -1.79 2.92
N ILE A 77 -10.53 -2.05 1.66
CA ILE A 77 -10.62 -3.41 1.11
C ILE A 77 -9.25 -4.10 1.10
N MET A 78 -8.20 -3.39 0.71
CA MET A 78 -6.86 -3.95 0.67
C MET A 78 -6.31 -4.24 2.07
N HIS A 79 -6.78 -3.54 3.11
CA HIS A 79 -6.41 -3.84 4.48
C HIS A 79 -6.82 -5.29 4.83
N ASN A 80 -5.88 -6.05 5.40
CA ASN A 80 -6.07 -7.45 5.80
C ASN A 80 -6.28 -8.42 4.63
N SER A 81 -6.30 -7.93 3.39
CA SER A 81 -6.27 -8.79 2.20
C SER A 81 -4.97 -9.56 2.12
N VAL A 82 -5.07 -10.81 1.68
CA VAL A 82 -3.93 -11.71 1.51
C VAL A 82 -3.61 -11.85 0.03
N ILE A 83 -2.40 -11.47 -0.36
CA ILE A 83 -1.88 -11.70 -1.71
C ILE A 83 -0.91 -12.87 -1.72
N ILE A 84 -0.92 -13.65 -2.79
CA ILE A 84 -0.03 -14.80 -2.97
C ILE A 84 1.03 -14.41 -3.99
N VAL A 85 2.27 -14.20 -3.51
CA VAL A 85 3.43 -13.87 -4.34
C VAL A 85 4.21 -15.16 -4.57
N ASN A 86 4.00 -15.79 -5.72
CA ASN A 86 4.46 -17.15 -6.03
C ASN A 86 3.81 -18.20 -5.10
N LYS A 87 3.81 -19.48 -5.53
CA LYS A 87 3.00 -20.59 -4.94
C LYS A 87 3.15 -20.82 -3.42
N HIS A 88 4.08 -20.17 -2.75
CA HIS A 88 4.44 -20.43 -1.36
C HIS A 88 4.61 -19.19 -0.47
N VAL A 89 4.51 -17.96 -0.99
CA VAL A 89 4.61 -16.75 -0.15
C VAL A 89 3.26 -16.06 -0.10
N SER A 90 2.70 -16.03 1.11
CA SER A 90 1.48 -15.29 1.43
C SER A 90 1.88 -14.00 2.14
N ILE A 91 1.38 -12.87 1.67
CA ILE A 91 1.62 -11.56 2.26
C ILE A 91 0.27 -10.95 2.62
N THR A 92 0.11 -10.56 3.88
CA THR A 92 -1.02 -9.76 4.32
C THR A 92 -0.72 -8.29 4.09
N LEU A 93 -1.59 -7.63 3.36
CA LEU A 93 -1.53 -6.20 3.13
C LEU A 93 -2.02 -5.45 4.36
N ARG A 94 -1.30 -4.38 4.74
CA ARG A 94 -1.62 -3.57 5.92
C ARG A 94 -1.67 -2.10 5.55
N VAL A 95 -2.58 -1.38 6.16
CA VAL A 95 -2.66 0.07 6.02
C VAL A 95 -1.70 0.69 7.03
N SER A 96 -0.95 1.68 6.57
CA SER A 96 -0.05 2.52 7.33
C SER A 96 -0.47 3.98 7.14
N LEU A 97 -0.38 4.76 8.21
CA LEU A 97 -0.70 6.18 8.20
C LEU A 97 0.61 6.97 8.30
N SER A 98 0.90 7.76 7.28
CA SER A 98 2.09 8.61 7.20
C SER A 98 1.68 10.07 7.10
N LYS A 99 2.34 10.95 7.85
CA LYS A 99 2.09 12.39 7.75
C LYS A 99 2.51 12.96 6.39
N ASP A 100 3.51 12.35 5.77
CA ASP A 100 4.10 12.83 4.51
C ASP A 100 3.40 12.20 3.29
N GLU A 101 3.02 10.92 3.38
CA GLU A 101 2.46 10.16 2.25
C GLU A 101 0.93 10.01 2.30
N GLY A 102 0.30 10.25 3.46
CA GLY A 102 -1.13 10.01 3.67
C GLY A 102 -1.42 8.56 4.07
N VAL A 103 -2.38 7.93 3.39
CA VAL A 103 -2.79 6.54 3.66
C VAL A 103 -2.11 5.62 2.67
N THR A 104 -1.26 4.72 3.17
CA THR A 104 -0.49 3.78 2.33
C THR A 104 -0.82 2.35 2.68
N VAL A 105 -1.05 1.50 1.67
CA VAL A 105 -1.15 0.05 1.83
C VAL A 105 0.21 -0.57 1.59
N MET A 106 0.75 -1.27 2.57
CA MET A 106 2.07 -1.90 2.53
C MET A 106 1.95 -3.41 2.37
N ALA A 107 2.82 -3.98 1.53
CA ALA A 107 3.12 -5.40 1.49
C ALA A 107 4.45 -5.63 2.22
N ALA A 108 4.45 -6.44 3.28
CA ALA A 108 5.66 -6.79 4.01
C ALA A 108 6.02 -8.27 3.81
N ALA A 109 7.14 -8.54 3.14
CA ALA A 109 7.63 -9.90 2.92
C ALA A 109 8.80 -10.21 3.88
N PRO A 110 8.83 -11.37 4.54
CA PRO A 110 9.97 -11.78 5.34
C PRO A 110 11.13 -12.20 4.44
N THR A 111 12.33 -11.65 4.67
CA THR A 111 13.57 -12.19 4.12
C THR A 111 14.27 -13.01 5.19
N ARG A 112 14.56 -14.27 4.88
CA ARG A 112 15.31 -15.15 5.78
C ARG A 112 16.80 -14.87 5.62
N GLU A 113 17.41 -14.31 6.66
CA GLU A 113 18.87 -14.33 6.86
C GLU A 113 19.22 -15.23 8.06
N PRO A 114 19.57 -16.50 7.84
CA PRO A 114 20.27 -17.29 8.85
C PRO A 114 21.68 -16.69 9.03
N PRO A 115 22.17 -16.39 10.25
CA PRO A 115 21.65 -16.78 11.56
C PRO A 115 21.03 -15.63 12.40
N LYS A 116 20.73 -14.45 11.82
CA LYS A 116 20.37 -13.25 12.59
C LYS A 116 19.13 -12.54 12.01
N LYS A 117 18.04 -12.62 12.78
CA LYS A 117 16.79 -11.84 12.68
C LYS A 117 16.01 -11.99 11.35
N VAL A 118 14.69 -11.99 11.45
CA VAL A 118 13.81 -11.89 10.27
C VAL A 118 13.72 -10.41 9.93
N THR A 119 14.32 -10.02 8.82
CA THR A 119 14.15 -8.67 8.26
C THR A 119 12.89 -8.69 7.39
N PHE A 120 12.06 -7.65 7.51
CA PHE A 120 10.85 -7.51 6.70
C PHE A 120 11.08 -6.43 5.66
N TRP A 121 10.83 -6.79 4.41
CA TRP A 121 10.88 -5.89 3.28
C TRP A 121 9.47 -5.36 3.04
N ALA A 122 9.27 -4.10 3.40
CA ALA A 122 7.99 -3.43 3.20
C ALA A 122 8.04 -2.60 1.91
N SER A 123 7.07 -2.84 1.02
CA SER A 123 6.88 -2.04 -0.19
C SER A 123 5.48 -1.44 -0.20
N PRO A 124 5.33 -0.15 -0.54
CA PRO A 124 4.02 0.43 -0.79
C PRO A 124 3.38 -0.21 -2.02
N MET A 125 2.14 -0.65 -1.88
CA MET A 125 1.32 -1.24 -2.94
C MET A 125 0.32 -0.24 -3.48
N TYR A 126 -0.26 0.57 -2.59
CA TYR A 126 -1.26 1.57 -2.94
C TYR A 126 -1.11 2.79 -2.04
N VAL A 127 -1.32 3.98 -2.58
CA VAL A 127 -1.23 5.23 -1.81
C VAL A 127 -2.42 6.13 -2.11
N VAL A 128 -2.94 6.78 -1.06
CA VAL A 128 -3.89 7.88 -1.14
C VAL A 128 -3.22 9.08 -0.48
N THR A 129 -2.76 10.01 -1.32
CA THR A 129 -2.06 11.20 -0.87
C THR A 129 -3.03 12.24 -0.30
N GLY A 130 -2.67 12.83 0.83
CA GLY A 130 -3.44 13.89 1.47
C GLY A 130 -3.10 14.01 2.95
N ARG A 131 -3.62 15.04 3.60
CA ARG A 131 -3.43 15.22 5.05
C ARG A 131 -4.23 14.17 5.80
N LEU A 132 -3.63 13.56 6.83
CA LEU A 132 -4.28 12.51 7.60
C LEU A 132 -5.59 12.99 8.23
N GLU A 133 -5.68 14.25 8.65
CA GLU A 133 -6.88 14.84 9.23
C GLU A 133 -8.03 14.98 8.22
N GLU A 134 -7.72 15.02 6.92
CA GLU A 134 -8.69 15.07 5.83
C GLU A 134 -9.13 13.67 5.41
N LEU A 135 -8.25 12.67 5.56
CA LEU A 135 -8.46 11.30 5.09
C LEU A 135 -8.98 10.35 6.17
N CYS A 136 -8.70 10.61 7.44
CA CYS A 136 -8.95 9.68 8.55
C CYS A 136 -9.83 10.30 9.63
N SER A 137 -10.66 9.46 10.27
CA SER A 137 -11.45 9.84 11.43
C SER A 137 -10.54 10.02 12.66
N ASN A 138 -10.98 10.84 13.63
CA ASN A 138 -10.24 11.02 14.88
C ASN A 138 -10.10 9.71 15.66
N ALA A 139 -11.08 8.81 15.56
CA ALA A 139 -11.05 7.50 16.20
C ALA A 139 -9.90 6.64 15.61
N LEU A 140 -9.76 6.64 14.29
CA LEU A 140 -8.67 5.93 13.61
C LEU A 140 -7.30 6.51 13.98
N LEU A 141 -7.17 7.85 13.99
CA LEU A 141 -5.92 8.52 14.36
C LEU A 141 -5.51 8.26 15.81
N ALA A 142 -6.48 8.05 16.71
CA ALA A 142 -6.23 7.74 18.12
C ALA A 142 -5.94 6.26 18.39
N ALA A 143 -6.31 5.33 17.50
CA ALA A 143 -6.21 3.89 17.70
C ALA A 143 -4.77 3.37 17.78
N GLY A 144 -3.82 4.08 17.15
CA GLY A 144 -2.39 3.74 17.16
C GLY A 144 -2.04 2.54 16.28
N LYS A 145 -2.43 1.32 16.67
CA LYS A 145 -2.15 0.09 15.91
C LYS A 145 -3.38 -0.39 15.14
N LEU A 146 -3.19 -0.65 13.84
CA LEU A 146 -4.26 -1.05 12.93
C LEU A 146 -4.27 -2.55 12.62
N ASP A 147 -3.31 -3.32 13.11
CA ASP A 147 -3.05 -4.71 12.66
C ASP A 147 -4.24 -5.68 12.78
N ALA A 148 -5.19 -5.42 13.67
CA ALA A 148 -6.38 -6.26 13.88
C ALA A 148 -7.69 -5.50 13.65
N ALA A 149 -7.62 -4.22 13.27
CA ALA A 149 -8.82 -3.43 13.04
C ALA A 149 -9.44 -3.79 11.69
N GLU A 150 -10.76 -3.75 11.62
CA GLU A 150 -11.45 -3.66 10.35
C GLU A 150 -11.61 -2.18 9.99
N LEU A 151 -11.41 -1.86 8.72
CA LEU A 151 -11.47 -0.49 8.24
C LEU A 151 -12.67 -0.32 7.32
N GLU A 152 -13.32 0.83 7.43
CA GLU A 152 -14.40 1.23 6.55
C GLU A 152 -14.39 2.73 6.25
N ILE A 153 -15.30 3.16 5.38
CA ILE A 153 -15.52 4.58 5.10
C ILE A 153 -16.69 5.06 5.94
N GLY A 154 -16.40 5.98 6.86
CA GLY A 154 -17.39 6.61 7.72
C GLY A 154 -18.32 7.57 6.97
N PRO A 155 -19.37 8.07 7.64
CA PRO A 155 -20.35 8.97 7.04
C PRO A 155 -19.77 10.34 6.62
N ASP A 156 -18.59 10.68 7.14
CA ASP A 156 -17.83 11.89 6.79
C ASP A 156 -16.88 11.68 5.59
N ASN A 157 -17.00 10.54 4.89
CA ASN A 157 -16.15 10.14 3.77
C ASN A 157 -14.67 9.93 4.16
N LYS A 158 -14.40 9.66 5.45
CA LYS A 158 -13.06 9.37 5.95
C LYS A 158 -12.91 7.90 6.31
N LEU A 159 -11.67 7.44 6.30
CA LEU A 159 -11.31 6.11 6.78
C LEU A 159 -11.50 6.04 8.30
N THR A 160 -12.18 5.00 8.79
CA THR A 160 -12.40 4.77 10.21
C THR A 160 -12.23 3.30 10.57
N ILE A 161 -12.09 3.01 11.86
CA ILE A 161 -12.16 1.65 12.41
C ILE A 161 -13.62 1.25 12.68
N ILE A 162 -13.91 -0.05 12.57
CA ILE A 162 -15.16 -0.69 13.01
C ILE A 162 -15.00 -1.23 14.43
#